data_AF-M2UKU8-F1
#
_entry.id   AF-M2UKU8-F1
#
_cell.length_a   1.000
_cell.length_b   1.000
_cell.length_c   1.000
_cell.angle_alpha   90.00
_cell.angle_beta   90.00
_cell.angle_gamma   90.00
#
_symmetry.space_group_name_H-M   'P 1'
#
loop_
_entity.id
_entity.type
_entity.pdbx_description
1 polymer ?
#
loop_
_entity_poly.entity_id
_entity_poly.type
_entity_poly.pdbx_seq_one_letter_code
_entity_poly.pdbx_strand_id
1 'polypeptide(L)'
;MQPTLFRSAALMALITSLVSLPAMAEEPRYNQVALRAEVSSEVAHDRMHVTLYSEAQHNDPAQLAAETTRALNQALQTARQSKDVIVSQGSRNSYPVYDDKGQQISGWREHAELRLESGNFASLSKLTAELMKSLKMSSMHFSVSDPIRKQNEDALLKEAVAAFQARAQLATEALGGSGYKLVSLNLNGGGFQPVMRSSAMKMDMMESAPIPEIEAGTRQVTINADGVIEVQMP
;
A
#
# COMPACT_ATOMS: atom_id res chain seq x y z
N MET A 1 -44.29 -43.75 59.97
CA MET A 1 -44.03 -43.94 58.53
C MET A 1 -42.59 -43.51 58.26
N GLN A 2 -41.75 -44.40 57.70
CA GLN A 2 -40.32 -44.20 57.38
C GLN A 2 -40.13 -43.24 56.18
N PRO A 3 -38.95 -42.58 56.00
CA PRO A 3 -37.77 -43.19 55.32
C PRO A 3 -36.44 -42.90 56.07
N THR A 4 -35.47 -43.81 56.24
CA THR A 4 -34.53 -44.47 55.29
C THR A 4 -33.36 -43.60 54.76
N LEU A 5 -32.15 -44.18 54.87
CA LEU A 5 -30.97 -43.99 54.00
C LEU A 5 -30.05 -42.79 54.23
N PHE A 6 -29.34 -42.81 55.37
CA PHE A 6 -27.93 -42.39 55.38
C PHE A 6 -27.07 -43.52 54.78
N ARG A 7 -25.97 -43.13 54.09
CA ARG A 7 -24.83 -43.95 53.64
C ARG A 7 -24.91 -44.55 52.23
N SER A 8 -24.77 -43.75 51.17
CA SER A 8 -24.29 -44.25 49.85
C SER A 8 -23.85 -43.15 48.86
N ALA A 9 -23.42 -41.96 49.31
CA ALA A 9 -23.12 -40.85 48.39
C ALA A 9 -21.77 -40.16 48.60
N ALA A 10 -20.81 -40.78 49.29
CA ALA A 10 -19.51 -40.16 49.58
C ALA A 10 -18.28 -40.92 49.03
N LEU A 11 -18.47 -42.08 48.39
CA LEU A 11 -17.33 -42.96 48.02
C LEU A 11 -17.18 -43.19 46.50
N MET A 12 -17.71 -42.29 45.66
CA MET A 12 -17.55 -42.37 44.20
C MET A 12 -17.00 -41.08 43.57
N ALA A 13 -16.46 -40.17 44.40
CA ALA A 13 -15.83 -38.92 43.95
C ALA A 13 -14.30 -38.93 44.18
N LEU A 14 -13.66 -40.11 44.18
CA LEU A 14 -12.23 -40.26 44.51
C LEU A 14 -11.41 -41.03 43.46
N ILE A 15 -11.84 -41.06 42.19
CA ILE A 15 -11.10 -41.77 41.12
C ILE A 15 -10.75 -40.85 39.92
N THR A 16 -11.17 -39.58 39.88
CA THR A 16 -10.87 -38.68 38.75
C THR A 16 -9.59 -37.83 38.90
N SER A 17 -8.75 -38.05 39.91
CA SER A 17 -7.62 -37.15 40.23
C SER A 17 -6.24 -37.53 39.66
N LEU A 18 -6.12 -38.43 38.69
CA LEU A 18 -4.81 -38.94 38.23
C LEU A 18 -4.57 -38.88 36.71
N VAL A 19 -5.02 -37.80 36.05
CA VAL A 19 -4.38 -37.35 34.79
C VAL A 19 -3.65 -36.04 35.08
N SER A 20 -2.53 -36.14 35.81
CA SER A 20 -1.54 -35.06 35.84
C SER A 20 -0.76 -35.13 34.54
N LEU A 21 -1.14 -34.32 33.56
CA LEU A 21 -0.28 -34.01 32.42
C LEU A 21 1.02 -33.43 33.01
N PRO A 22 2.22 -33.85 32.54
CA PRO A 22 3.43 -33.14 32.92
C PRO A 22 3.27 -31.70 32.41
N ALA A 23 3.14 -30.76 33.34
CA ALA A 23 3.40 -29.37 33.02
C ALA A 23 4.85 -29.32 32.57
N MET A 24 5.08 -29.23 31.26
CA MET A 24 6.39 -28.88 30.72
C MET A 24 6.73 -27.52 31.31
N ALA A 25 7.55 -27.53 32.37
CA ALA A 25 8.07 -26.31 32.95
C ALA A 25 8.91 -25.65 31.85
N GLU A 26 8.49 -24.47 31.42
CA GLU A 26 9.25 -23.70 30.45
C GLU A 26 10.62 -23.43 31.04
N GLU A 27 11.67 -23.89 30.35
CA GLU A 27 13.06 -23.74 30.81
C GLU A 27 13.32 -22.25 31.08
N PRO A 28 13.86 -21.88 32.26
CA PRO A 28 14.06 -20.49 32.60
C PRO A 28 15.03 -19.85 31.60
N ARG A 29 14.52 -18.89 30.84
CA ARG A 29 15.26 -18.16 29.80
C ARG A 29 16.05 -17.03 30.47
N TYR A 30 17.37 -17.11 30.48
CA TYR A 30 18.27 -16.09 31.05
C TYR A 30 18.98 -15.31 29.94
N ASN A 31 19.55 -14.14 30.25
CA ASN A 31 20.42 -13.36 29.35
C ASN A 31 19.78 -12.97 28.01
N GLN A 32 18.46 -12.75 28.01
CA GLN A 32 17.75 -12.32 26.82
C GLN A 32 17.88 -10.82 26.60
N VAL A 33 18.21 -10.43 25.38
CA VAL A 33 18.36 -9.03 24.96
C VAL A 33 17.40 -8.78 23.80
N ALA A 34 16.47 -7.85 24.03
CA ALA A 34 15.60 -7.34 22.97
C ALA A 34 16.35 -6.27 22.17
N LEU A 35 16.34 -6.41 20.86
CA LEU A 35 17.05 -5.56 19.91
C LEU A 35 16.10 -5.12 18.82
N ARG A 36 16.33 -3.90 18.33
CA ARG A 36 15.66 -3.35 17.17
C ARG A 36 16.71 -2.82 16.20
N ALA A 37 16.55 -3.07 14.91
CA ALA A 37 17.26 -2.39 13.84
C ALA A 37 16.26 -1.85 12.82
N GLU A 38 16.60 -0.74 12.18
CA GLU A 38 15.77 -0.09 11.16
C GLU A 38 16.66 0.27 9.98
N VAL A 39 16.21 -0.05 8.78
CA VAL A 39 16.84 0.33 7.51
C VAL A 39 15.79 0.97 6.63
N SER A 40 16.20 1.97 5.84
CA SER A 40 15.30 2.63 4.91
C SER A 40 16.01 3.01 3.63
N SER A 41 15.25 3.07 2.53
CA SER A 41 15.74 3.48 1.22
C SER A 41 14.76 4.44 0.56
N GLU A 42 15.28 5.42 -0.18
CA GLU A 42 14.49 6.26 -1.08
C GLU A 42 14.37 5.60 -2.45
N VAL A 43 13.14 5.40 -2.90
CA VAL A 43 12.83 4.80 -4.20
C VAL A 43 12.21 5.86 -5.09
N ALA A 44 12.83 6.12 -6.25
CA ALA A 44 12.26 7.01 -7.24
C ALA A 44 10.98 6.42 -7.83
N HIS A 45 9.98 7.27 -8.07
CA HIS A 45 8.83 6.86 -8.85
C HIS A 45 9.24 6.60 -10.30
N ASP A 46 8.86 5.44 -10.83
CA ASP A 46 9.14 4.98 -12.18
C ASP A 46 7.86 4.82 -13.01
N ARG A 47 6.71 5.22 -12.44
CA ARG A 47 5.40 5.08 -13.06
C ARG A 47 4.60 6.36 -12.94
N MET A 48 4.01 6.79 -14.05
CA MET A 48 3.07 7.91 -14.12
C MET A 48 1.69 7.38 -14.47
N HIS A 49 0.68 7.89 -13.77
CA HIS A 49 -0.73 7.56 -13.94
C HIS A 49 -1.50 8.84 -14.29
N VAL A 50 -2.37 8.76 -15.28
CA VAL A 50 -3.26 9.84 -15.67
C VAL A 50 -4.68 9.30 -15.81
N THR A 51 -5.64 9.96 -15.16
CA THR A 51 -7.06 9.71 -15.38
C THR A 51 -7.66 10.89 -16.13
N LEU A 52 -8.20 10.61 -17.32
CA LEU A 52 -9.00 11.55 -18.10
C LEU A 52 -10.46 11.13 -18.05
N TYR A 53 -11.38 12.05 -18.31
CA TYR A 53 -12.80 11.76 -18.33
C TYR A 53 -13.56 12.56 -19.38
N SER A 54 -14.66 11.98 -19.84
CA SER A 54 -15.72 12.67 -20.59
C SER A 54 -16.89 12.90 -19.65
N GLU A 55 -17.50 14.07 -19.74
CA GLU A 55 -18.74 14.38 -19.02
C GLU A 55 -19.71 15.11 -19.94
N ALA A 56 -20.91 14.56 -20.05
CA ALA A 56 -21.99 15.09 -20.88
C ALA A 56 -23.32 15.07 -20.12
N GLN A 57 -24.28 15.88 -20.57
CA GLN A 57 -25.64 15.91 -20.03
C GLN A 57 -26.65 15.94 -21.16
N HIS A 58 -27.70 15.13 -21.07
CA HIS A 58 -28.76 15.07 -22.07
C HIS A 58 -30.11 14.70 -21.42
N ASN A 59 -31.22 15.12 -22.00
CA ASN A 59 -32.55 14.76 -21.49
C ASN A 59 -32.97 13.32 -21.86
N ASP A 60 -32.50 12.82 -23.00
CA ASP A 60 -32.61 11.43 -23.44
C ASP A 60 -31.37 10.60 -22.99
N PRO A 61 -31.52 9.62 -22.08
CA PRO A 61 -30.43 8.76 -21.61
C PRO A 61 -29.76 7.92 -22.71
N ALA A 62 -30.51 7.51 -23.75
CA ALA A 62 -29.97 6.69 -24.82
C ALA A 62 -28.99 7.49 -25.70
N GLN A 63 -29.34 8.74 -25.98
CA GLN A 63 -28.45 9.67 -26.69
C GLN A 63 -27.22 10.00 -25.86
N LEU A 64 -27.38 10.25 -24.56
CA LEU A 64 -26.27 10.49 -23.62
C LEU A 64 -25.25 9.33 -23.63
N ALA A 65 -25.75 8.10 -23.52
CA ALA A 65 -24.91 6.92 -23.49
C ALA A 65 -24.17 6.71 -24.82
N ALA A 66 -24.84 6.98 -25.95
CA ALA A 66 -24.25 6.88 -27.29
C ALA A 66 -23.16 7.94 -27.53
N GLU A 67 -23.41 9.18 -27.12
CA GLU A 67 -22.44 10.28 -27.18
C GLU A 67 -21.19 9.97 -26.36
N THR A 68 -21.38 9.61 -25.09
CA THR A 68 -20.27 9.28 -24.18
C THR A 68 -19.46 8.09 -24.68
N THR A 69 -20.12 7.05 -25.20
CA THR A 69 -19.44 5.89 -25.78
C THR A 69 -18.62 6.27 -27.02
N ARG A 70 -19.13 7.16 -27.88
CA ARG A 70 -18.40 7.63 -29.06
C ARG A 70 -17.14 8.41 -28.66
N ALA A 71 -17.25 9.33 -27.70
CA ALA A 71 -16.12 10.10 -27.19
C ALA A 71 -15.04 9.18 -26.59
N LEU A 72 -15.44 8.22 -25.74
CA LEU A 72 -14.50 7.25 -25.17
C LEU A 72 -13.84 6.36 -26.21
N ASN A 73 -14.58 5.87 -27.22
CA ASN A 73 -14.02 5.02 -28.26
C ASN A 73 -12.98 5.76 -29.12
N GLN A 74 -13.22 7.04 -29.44
CA GLN A 74 -12.25 7.88 -30.15
C GLN A 74 -10.98 8.09 -29.31
N ALA A 75 -11.13 8.38 -28.01
CA ALA A 75 -10.01 8.53 -27.11
C ALA A 75 -9.22 7.23 -26.96
N LEU A 76 -9.89 6.08 -26.81
CA LEU A 76 -9.28 4.75 -26.76
C LEU A 76 -8.49 4.43 -28.04
N GLN A 77 -9.06 4.74 -29.21
CA GLN A 77 -8.41 4.50 -30.49
C GLN A 77 -7.13 5.33 -30.63
N THR A 78 -7.16 6.58 -30.16
CA THR A 78 -5.98 7.46 -30.15
C THR A 78 -4.93 6.94 -29.15
N ALA A 79 -5.35 6.61 -27.93
CA ALA A 79 -4.47 6.15 -26.86
C ALA A 79 -3.72 4.86 -27.22
N ARG A 80 -4.41 3.89 -27.85
CA ARG A 80 -3.84 2.60 -28.27
C ARG A 80 -2.79 2.70 -29.38
N GLN A 81 -2.63 3.86 -30.02
CA GLN A 81 -1.53 4.07 -30.98
C GLN A 81 -0.18 4.21 -30.27
N SER A 82 -0.16 4.56 -28.99
CA SER A 82 1.05 4.65 -28.18
C SER A 82 1.39 3.28 -27.59
N LYS A 83 2.50 2.68 -28.04
CA LYS A 83 2.93 1.34 -27.59
C LYS A 83 3.48 1.32 -26.17
N ASP A 84 3.97 2.45 -25.69
CA ASP A 84 4.57 2.57 -24.35
C ASP A 84 3.54 2.93 -23.27
N VAL A 85 2.27 3.10 -23.64
CA VAL A 85 1.20 3.49 -22.71
C VAL A 85 0.22 2.33 -22.53
N ILE A 86 0.02 1.93 -21.29
CA ILE A 86 -1.05 1.01 -20.90
C ILE A 86 -2.33 1.83 -20.81
N VAL A 87 -3.37 1.35 -21.48
CA VAL A 87 -4.67 2.04 -21.58
C VAL A 87 -5.75 1.14 -21.00
N SER A 88 -6.55 1.68 -20.09
CA SER A 88 -7.72 0.99 -19.53
C SER A 88 -8.90 1.94 -19.38
N GLN A 89 -10.12 1.41 -19.40
CA GLN A 89 -11.31 2.18 -19.05
C GLN A 89 -11.43 2.26 -17.52
N GLY A 90 -11.83 3.42 -17.02
CA GLY A 90 -12.06 3.64 -15.59
C GLY A 90 -13.54 3.48 -15.22
N SER A 91 -13.99 4.25 -14.24
CA SER A 91 -15.39 4.24 -13.82
C SER A 91 -16.29 4.90 -14.87
N ARG A 92 -17.55 4.45 -14.93
CA ARG A 92 -18.61 5.05 -15.76
C ARG A 92 -19.88 5.11 -14.94
N ASN A 93 -20.37 6.32 -14.70
CA ASN A 93 -21.51 6.56 -13.83
C ASN A 93 -22.49 7.52 -14.51
N SER A 94 -23.79 7.30 -14.29
CA SER A 94 -24.85 8.16 -14.80
C SER A 94 -25.77 8.55 -13.64
N TYR A 95 -26.12 9.84 -13.57
CA TYR A 95 -26.89 10.42 -12.47
C TYR A 95 -28.00 11.32 -13.02
N PRO A 96 -29.18 11.33 -12.38
CA PRO A 96 -30.24 12.25 -12.76
C PRO A 96 -29.84 13.70 -12.43
N VAL A 97 -30.24 14.62 -13.29
CA VAL A 97 -30.18 16.06 -13.08
C VAL A 97 -31.60 16.54 -12.92
N TYR A 98 -31.88 17.24 -11.84
CA TYR A 98 -33.22 17.73 -11.52
C TYR A 98 -33.39 19.17 -12.00
N ASP A 99 -34.64 19.61 -12.14
CA ASP A 99 -34.97 21.02 -12.31
C ASP A 99 -34.59 21.86 -11.07
N ASP A 100 -34.65 23.19 -11.20
CA ASP A 100 -34.29 24.12 -10.12
C ASP A 100 -35.12 23.93 -8.83
N LYS A 101 -36.27 23.28 -8.93
CA LYS A 101 -37.17 22.99 -7.80
C LYS A 101 -36.92 21.62 -7.18
N GLY A 102 -36.05 20.79 -7.78
CA GLY A 102 -35.79 19.42 -7.36
C GLY A 102 -36.97 18.46 -7.55
N GLN A 103 -37.97 18.84 -8.35
CA GLN A 103 -39.25 18.10 -8.42
C GLN A 103 -39.27 17.08 -9.56
N GLN A 104 -38.60 17.38 -10.67
CA GLN A 104 -38.57 16.53 -11.85
C GLN A 104 -37.16 16.36 -12.38
N ILE A 105 -36.89 15.19 -12.97
CA ILE A 105 -35.65 14.94 -13.70
C ILE A 105 -35.71 15.77 -14.99
N SER A 106 -34.84 16.78 -15.09
CA SER A 106 -34.66 17.62 -16.27
C SER A 106 -33.69 16.99 -17.29
N GLY A 107 -32.88 16.04 -16.84
CA GLY A 107 -32.06 15.20 -17.72
C GLY A 107 -31.15 14.25 -16.94
N TRP A 108 -30.13 13.74 -17.61
CA TRP A 108 -29.15 12.82 -17.06
C TRP A 108 -27.75 13.34 -17.35
N ARG A 109 -26.84 13.16 -16.42
CA ARG A 109 -25.43 13.46 -16.58
C ARG A 109 -24.62 12.19 -16.47
N GLU A 110 -23.70 12.02 -17.39
CA GLU A 110 -22.85 10.84 -17.42
C GLU A 110 -21.38 11.26 -17.35
N HIS A 111 -20.63 10.55 -16.51
CA HIS A 111 -19.20 10.70 -16.32
C HIS A 111 -18.53 9.37 -16.65
N ALA A 112 -17.53 9.38 -17.52
CA ALA A 112 -16.84 8.16 -17.93
C ALA A 112 -15.32 8.39 -18.08
N GLU A 113 -14.54 7.51 -17.45
CA GLU A 113 -13.08 7.66 -17.31
C GLU A 113 -12.28 6.83 -18.31
N LEU A 114 -11.12 7.36 -18.68
CA LEU A 114 -10.03 6.69 -19.37
C LEU A 114 -8.77 6.80 -18.51
N ARG A 115 -8.12 5.67 -18.23
CA ARG A 115 -6.91 5.60 -17.41
C ARG A 115 -5.71 5.24 -18.27
N LEU A 116 -4.63 5.97 -18.07
CA LEU A 116 -3.38 5.85 -18.81
C LEU A 116 -2.23 5.66 -17.83
N GLU A 117 -1.33 4.75 -18.15
CA GLU A 117 -0.19 4.43 -17.32
C GLU A 117 1.07 4.23 -18.18
N SER A 118 2.20 4.78 -17.77
CA SER A 118 3.49 4.54 -18.45
C SER A 118 4.70 4.85 -17.57
N GLY A 119 5.80 4.13 -17.81
CA GLY A 119 7.12 4.51 -17.32
C GLY A 119 7.83 5.52 -18.24
N ASN A 120 7.32 5.75 -19.46
CA ASN A 120 7.80 6.79 -20.37
C ASN A 120 6.97 8.06 -20.17
N PHE A 121 7.38 8.91 -19.23
CA PHE A 121 6.62 10.09 -18.84
C PHE A 121 6.47 11.10 -19.98
N ALA A 122 7.45 11.19 -20.89
CA ALA A 122 7.38 12.07 -22.05
C ALA A 122 6.31 11.59 -23.05
N SER A 123 6.30 10.29 -23.37
CA SER A 123 5.27 9.70 -24.24
C SER A 123 3.87 9.84 -23.65
N LEU A 124 3.73 9.60 -22.35
CA LEU A 124 2.44 9.74 -21.68
C LEU A 124 1.98 11.19 -21.65
N SER A 125 2.84 12.14 -21.30
CA SER A 125 2.50 13.58 -21.27
C SER A 125 2.05 14.10 -22.64
N LYS A 126 2.74 13.68 -23.71
CA LYS A 126 2.34 14.01 -25.10
C LYS A 126 0.97 13.44 -25.44
N LEU A 127 0.71 12.18 -25.09
CA LEU A 127 -0.60 11.56 -25.33
C LEU A 127 -1.70 12.23 -24.51
N THR A 128 -1.44 12.56 -23.24
CA THR A 128 -2.36 13.29 -22.37
C THR A 128 -2.75 14.63 -22.98
N ALA A 129 -1.77 15.41 -23.47
CA ALA A 129 -2.05 16.68 -24.14
C ALA A 129 -2.93 16.53 -25.39
N GLU A 130 -2.74 15.46 -26.16
CA GLU A 130 -3.59 15.15 -27.32
C GLU A 130 -5.03 14.82 -26.91
N LEU A 131 -5.20 13.93 -25.92
CA LEU A 131 -6.50 13.48 -25.46
C LEU A 131 -7.29 14.57 -24.71
N MET A 132 -6.60 15.53 -24.10
CA MET A 132 -7.23 16.69 -23.46
C MET A 132 -7.93 17.64 -24.43
N LYS A 133 -7.78 17.46 -25.75
CA LYS A 133 -8.59 18.18 -26.75
C LYS A 133 -10.07 17.79 -26.72
N SER A 134 -10.39 16.58 -26.27
CA SER A 134 -11.75 16.04 -26.20
C SER A 134 -12.17 15.54 -24.82
N LEU A 135 -11.21 15.29 -23.92
CA LEU A 135 -11.44 14.87 -22.55
C LEU A 135 -10.94 15.92 -21.54
N LYS A 136 -11.36 15.79 -20.29
CA LYS A 136 -10.90 16.59 -19.16
C LYS A 136 -9.97 15.75 -18.28
N MET A 137 -8.99 16.38 -17.62
CA MET A 137 -8.11 15.67 -16.68
C MET A 137 -8.75 15.60 -15.30
N SER A 138 -8.87 14.38 -14.76
CA SER A 138 -9.33 14.13 -13.39
C SER A 138 -8.15 14.12 -12.42
N SER A 139 -7.10 13.36 -12.73
CA SER A 139 -5.94 13.21 -11.86
C SER A 139 -4.67 12.87 -12.62
N MET A 140 -3.53 13.21 -12.02
CA MET A 140 -2.19 12.80 -12.42
C MET A 140 -1.37 12.50 -11.16
N HIS A 141 -0.74 11.34 -11.09
CA HIS A 141 0.13 10.99 -9.95
C HIS A 141 1.24 10.04 -10.38
N PHE A 142 2.25 9.92 -9.53
CA PHE A 142 3.40 9.04 -9.72
C PHE A 142 3.40 7.90 -8.70
N SER A 143 3.97 6.76 -9.05
CA SER A 143 4.14 5.62 -8.14
C SER A 143 5.42 4.85 -8.44
N VAL A 144 5.78 3.95 -7.52
CA VAL A 144 6.76 2.89 -7.75
C VAL A 144 6.03 1.68 -8.34
N SER A 145 6.55 1.08 -9.39
CA SER A 145 6.04 -0.15 -10.00
C SER A 145 6.29 -1.35 -9.11
N ASP A 146 5.43 -2.38 -9.23
CA ASP A 146 5.57 -3.60 -8.44
C ASP A 146 6.95 -4.29 -8.55
N PRO A 147 7.60 -4.36 -9.74
CA PRO A 147 8.94 -4.93 -9.85
C PRO A 147 9.99 -4.16 -9.04
N ILE A 148 10.03 -2.83 -9.16
CA ILE A 148 10.99 -1.99 -8.44
C ILE A 148 10.69 -2.01 -6.94
N ARG A 149 9.42 -2.01 -6.56
CA ARG A 149 8.99 -2.14 -5.17
C ARG A 149 9.51 -3.44 -4.55
N LYS A 150 9.24 -4.59 -5.17
CA LYS A 150 9.69 -5.90 -4.66
C LYS A 150 11.21 -5.99 -4.59
N GLN A 151 11.92 -5.49 -5.60
CA GLN A 151 13.38 -5.45 -5.60
C GLN A 151 13.94 -4.65 -4.42
N ASN A 152 13.35 -3.48 -4.12
CA ASN A 152 13.77 -2.66 -2.99
C ASN A 152 13.39 -3.29 -1.64
N GLU A 153 12.20 -3.89 -1.53
CA GLU A 153 11.77 -4.62 -0.34
C GLU A 153 12.74 -5.78 -0.02
N ASP A 154 13.12 -6.59 -1.03
CA ASP A 154 14.05 -7.70 -0.86
C ASP A 154 15.47 -7.24 -0.46
N ALA A 155 15.93 -6.11 -1.00
CA ALA A 155 17.21 -5.52 -0.64
C ALA A 155 17.19 -5.05 0.83
N LEU A 156 16.17 -4.29 1.22
CA LEU A 156 16.00 -3.81 2.58
C LEU A 156 15.83 -4.94 3.60
N LEU A 157 15.21 -6.06 3.23
CA LEU A 157 15.10 -7.22 4.13
C LEU A 157 16.48 -7.78 4.48
N LYS A 158 17.36 -7.92 3.49
CA LYS A 158 18.74 -8.39 3.71
C LYS A 158 19.53 -7.42 4.57
N GLU A 159 19.38 -6.12 4.31
CA GLU A 159 20.02 -5.07 5.09
C GLU A 159 19.51 -5.04 6.54
N ALA A 160 18.21 -5.21 6.76
CA ALA A 160 17.61 -5.25 8.09
C ALA A 160 18.16 -6.42 8.93
N VAL A 161 18.28 -7.60 8.32
CA VAL A 161 18.88 -8.78 8.98
C VAL A 161 20.35 -8.53 9.31
N ALA A 162 21.13 -7.97 8.38
CA ALA A 162 22.53 -7.65 8.62
C ALA A 162 22.68 -6.61 9.74
N ALA A 163 21.83 -5.58 9.76
CA ALA A 163 21.81 -4.56 10.80
C ALA A 163 21.43 -5.13 12.17
N PHE A 164 20.46 -6.07 12.21
CA PHE A 164 20.11 -6.78 13.44
C PHE A 164 21.27 -7.64 13.95
N GLN A 165 21.92 -8.42 13.07
CA GLN A 165 23.09 -9.23 13.42
C GLN A 165 24.23 -8.38 13.99
N ALA A 166 24.51 -7.22 13.38
CA ALA A 166 25.52 -6.29 13.88
C ALA A 166 25.18 -5.77 15.29
N ARG A 167 23.91 -5.43 15.56
CA ARG A 167 23.46 -5.02 16.89
C ARG A 167 23.50 -6.16 17.91
N ALA A 168 23.16 -7.37 17.49
CA ALA A 168 23.22 -8.57 18.32
C ALA A 168 24.65 -8.88 18.77
N GLN A 169 25.59 -8.86 17.82
CA GLN A 169 27.01 -9.06 18.11
C GLN A 169 27.53 -8.02 19.10
N LEU A 170 27.22 -6.74 18.88
CA LEU A 170 27.61 -5.66 19.77
C LEU A 170 27.04 -5.83 21.19
N ALA A 171 25.78 -6.24 21.31
CA ALA A 171 25.15 -6.49 22.61
C ALA A 171 25.77 -7.70 23.34
N THR A 172 26.07 -8.78 22.62
CA THR A 172 26.75 -9.98 23.14
C THR A 172 28.13 -9.63 23.70
N GLU A 173 28.94 -8.90 22.94
CA GLU A 173 30.27 -8.47 23.35
C GLU A 173 30.22 -7.54 24.57
N ALA A 174 29.30 -6.58 24.57
CA ALA A 174 29.12 -5.65 25.69
C ALA A 174 28.71 -6.33 27.01
N LEU A 175 28.01 -7.47 26.92
CA LEU A 175 27.62 -8.28 28.08
C LEU A 175 28.69 -9.30 28.49
N GLY A 176 29.80 -9.41 27.75
CA GLY A 176 30.86 -10.39 28.00
C GLY A 176 30.51 -11.81 27.58
N GLY A 177 29.55 -11.98 26.66
CA GLY A 177 29.17 -13.28 26.12
C GLY A 177 30.15 -13.80 25.07
N SER A 178 30.17 -15.13 24.88
CA SER A 178 30.97 -15.82 23.85
C SER A 178 30.21 -16.01 22.52
N GLY A 179 28.89 -15.80 22.53
CA GLY A 179 28.01 -15.95 21.37
C GLY A 179 26.56 -15.62 21.72
N TYR A 180 25.65 -15.82 20.76
CA TYR A 180 24.21 -15.69 21.00
C TYR A 180 23.39 -16.68 20.18
N LYS A 181 22.20 -16.99 20.67
CA LYS A 181 21.15 -17.68 19.91
C LYS A 181 20.05 -16.70 19.55
N LEU A 182 19.53 -16.80 18.33
CA LEU A 182 18.33 -16.06 17.95
C LEU A 182 17.11 -16.75 18.58
N VAL A 183 16.38 -16.03 19.42
CA VAL A 183 15.14 -16.52 20.05
C VAL A 183 13.94 -16.18 19.17
N SER A 184 13.89 -14.94 18.69
CA SER A 184 12.86 -14.48 17.78
C SER A 184 13.40 -13.35 16.90
N LEU A 185 12.89 -13.30 15.67
CA LEU A 185 13.10 -12.17 14.76
C LEU A 185 11.80 -11.92 14.01
N ASN A 186 11.31 -10.69 14.14
CA ASN A 186 10.19 -10.17 13.39
C ASN A 186 10.73 -9.15 12.38
N LEU A 187 10.45 -9.38 11.11
CA LEU A 187 10.78 -8.48 10.02
C LEU A 187 9.48 -7.86 9.52
N ASN A 188 9.29 -6.58 9.80
CA ASN A 188 8.11 -5.83 9.44
C ASN A 188 8.49 -4.65 8.54
N GLY A 189 7.93 -4.67 7.32
CA GLY A 189 7.95 -3.50 6.45
C GLY A 189 6.97 -2.46 6.96
N GLY A 190 7.48 -1.30 7.37
CA GLY A 190 6.65 -0.12 7.55
C GLY A 190 6.14 0.28 6.17
N GLY A 191 4.82 0.20 5.96
CA GLY A 191 4.22 0.53 4.68
C GLY A 191 4.73 1.87 4.16
N PHE A 192 5.01 1.91 2.86
CA PHE A 192 5.33 3.10 2.06
C PHE A 192 4.80 4.41 2.69
N GLN A 193 5.67 5.31 3.14
CA GLN A 193 5.29 6.65 3.62
C GLN A 193 5.68 7.70 2.57
N PRO A 194 4.82 8.69 2.25
CA PRO A 194 5.20 9.79 1.38
C PRO A 194 6.29 10.63 2.05
N VAL A 195 7.42 10.85 1.38
CA VAL A 195 8.41 11.84 1.83
C VAL A 195 7.95 13.19 1.33
N MET A 196 7.45 14.04 2.24
CA MET A 196 7.20 15.44 1.92
C MET A 196 8.56 16.14 1.78
N ARG A 197 9.11 16.24 0.56
CA ARG A 197 10.17 17.21 0.30
C ARG A 197 9.54 18.59 0.41
N SER A 198 10.02 19.39 1.36
CA SER A 198 9.65 20.80 1.45
C SER A 198 10.17 21.50 0.20
N SER A 199 9.27 21.75 -0.76
CA SER A 199 9.57 22.58 -1.91
C SER A 199 9.84 23.99 -1.39
N ALA A 200 11.10 24.31 -1.13
CA ALA A 200 11.53 25.69 -1.00
C ALA A 200 11.30 26.34 -2.37
N MET A 201 10.13 26.96 -2.55
CA MET A 201 9.80 27.72 -3.75
C MET A 201 10.82 28.85 -3.90
N LYS A 202 11.81 28.66 -4.77
CA LYS A 202 12.50 29.77 -5.41
C LYS A 202 11.52 30.37 -6.41
N MET A 203 10.85 31.45 -6.01
CA MET A 203 10.24 32.36 -6.97
C MET A 203 11.37 33.06 -7.73
N ASP A 204 11.55 32.70 -9.00
CA ASP A 204 12.15 33.60 -9.98
C ASP A 204 11.52 33.40 -11.37
N MET A 205 10.85 34.48 -11.79
CA MET A 205 10.72 35.06 -13.14
C MET A 205 10.35 34.20 -14.38
N MET A 206 9.12 34.45 -14.84
CA MET A 206 8.72 34.99 -16.17
C MET A 206 8.93 34.19 -17.48
N GLU A 207 7.79 33.95 -18.13
CA GLU A 207 7.52 34.02 -19.58
C GLU A 207 8.08 32.96 -20.54
N SER A 208 7.42 31.80 -20.48
CA SER A 208 7.01 30.90 -21.59
C SER A 208 6.22 29.82 -20.89
N ALA A 209 5.01 29.45 -21.35
CA ALA A 209 4.13 28.49 -20.63
C ALA A 209 4.96 27.33 -20.06
N PRO A 210 5.27 27.33 -18.74
CA PRO A 210 6.25 26.41 -18.22
C PRO A 210 5.58 25.04 -18.23
N ILE A 211 6.11 24.12 -19.03
CA ILE A 211 5.85 22.70 -18.78
C ILE A 211 6.52 22.46 -17.43
N PRO A 212 5.75 22.21 -16.35
CA PRO A 212 6.37 21.95 -15.06
C PRO A 212 7.36 20.80 -15.25
N GLU A 213 8.61 20.97 -14.80
CA GLU A 213 9.52 19.84 -14.74
C GLU A 213 8.83 18.76 -13.89
N ILE A 214 8.50 17.66 -14.54
CA ILE A 214 7.79 16.56 -13.89
C ILE A 214 8.81 15.85 -12.99
N GLU A 215 8.95 16.34 -11.77
CA GLU A 215 9.68 15.63 -10.74
C GLU A 215 8.76 14.55 -10.17
N ALA A 216 8.98 13.31 -10.63
CA ALA A 216 8.20 12.17 -10.16
C ALA A 216 8.34 11.99 -8.63
N GLY A 217 9.40 12.53 -8.01
CA GLY A 217 9.66 12.44 -6.58
C GLY A 217 10.19 11.08 -6.15
N THR A 218 10.54 10.97 -4.86
CA THR A 218 10.99 9.72 -4.24
C THR A 218 10.05 9.34 -3.09
N ARG A 219 10.02 8.05 -2.76
CA ARG A 219 9.27 7.51 -1.63
C ARG A 219 10.16 6.67 -0.74
N GLN A 220 10.05 6.88 0.56
CA GLN A 220 10.84 6.12 1.52
C GLN A 220 10.14 4.79 1.83
N VAL A 221 10.93 3.72 1.81
CA VAL A 221 10.56 2.38 2.23
C VAL A 221 11.40 2.05 3.45
N THR A 222 10.75 1.58 4.51
CA THR A 222 11.41 1.26 5.78
C THR A 222 11.12 -0.17 6.17
N ILE A 223 12.15 -0.90 6.60
CA ILE A 223 12.03 -2.23 7.18
C ILE A 223 12.65 -2.22 8.57
N ASN A 224 11.87 -2.74 9.51
CA ASN A 224 12.28 -2.93 10.89
C ASN A 224 12.59 -4.42 11.14
N ALA A 225 13.62 -4.65 11.94
CA ALA A 225 14.00 -5.94 12.46
C ALA A 225 13.95 -5.87 13.98
N ASP A 226 12.88 -6.40 14.57
CA ASP A 226 12.65 -6.47 16.01
C ASP A 226 12.84 -7.91 16.46
N GLY A 227 13.73 -8.16 17.42
CA GLY A 227 14.05 -9.53 17.80
C GLY A 227 14.62 -9.65 19.19
N VAL A 228 14.66 -10.88 19.68
CA VAL A 228 15.26 -11.24 20.96
C VAL A 228 16.40 -12.22 20.69
N ILE A 229 17.56 -11.93 21.25
CA ILE A 229 18.68 -12.86 21.32
C ILE A 229 18.83 -13.37 22.74
N GLU A 230 19.40 -14.56 22.88
CA GLU A 230 19.85 -15.10 24.15
C GLU A 230 21.38 -15.14 24.13
N VAL A 231 22.00 -14.36 25.02
CA VAL A 231 23.46 -14.27 25.12
C VAL A 231 24.01 -15.47 25.86
N GLN A 232 25.02 -16.09 25.25
CA GLN A 232 25.73 -17.23 25.82
C GLN A 232 26.89 -16.71 26.65
N MET A 233 26.81 -16.88 27.97
CA MET A 233 27.87 -16.52 28.89
C MET A 233 29.01 -17.55 28.82
N PRO A 234 30.26 -17.15 29.12
CA PRO A 234 31.41 -18.06 29.22
C PRO A 234 31.26 -19.10 30.33
#